data_AF-A0A6J8D9I1-F1
#
_entry.id   AF-A0A6J8D9I1-F1
#
_cell.length_a   1.000
_cell.length_b   1.000
_cell.length_c   1.000
_cell.angle_alpha   90.00
_cell.angle_beta   90.00
_cell.angle_gamma   90.00
#
_symmetry.space_group_name_H-M   'P 1'
#
loop_
_entity.id
_entity.type
_entity.pdbx_description
1 polymer ?
#
loop_
_entity_poly.entity_id
_entity_poly.type
_entity_poly.pdbx_seq_one_letter_code
_entity_poly.pdbx_strand_id
1 'polypeptide(L)'
;MNRQIATNYDNKKSFFSRILNILEIYDLPSINYLQKNLPKRDIWKEETKKKVNQYWNAQLKSEALDKTSLRNMNIENLESDKHKFTHFTAETLCQLCNTENEDIVHMVTSCPVLSAVIEKYYVEMKKEILDSIDPIKLNTFCCNKMEITRLILDCNNFKGTLNISNELITKIEEKGRNLLFQLHAKRIENLWYFRVAITMDVEVACTKNT
;
A
#
# COMPACT_ATOMS: atom_id res chain seq x y z
N MET A 1 5.23 44.80 -21.71
CA MET A 1 5.41 43.93 -22.89
C MET A 1 4.59 42.66 -22.65
N ASN A 2 3.39 42.57 -23.21
CA ASN A 2 2.48 41.43 -22.99
C ASN A 2 2.92 40.25 -23.87
N ARG A 3 3.56 39.24 -23.28
CA ARG A 3 3.78 37.97 -23.97
C ARG A 3 2.45 37.21 -24.00
N GLN A 4 1.79 37.19 -25.16
CA GLN A 4 0.64 36.31 -25.37
C GLN A 4 1.13 34.86 -25.36
N ILE A 5 0.60 34.07 -24.41
CA ILE A 5 0.81 32.63 -24.39
C ILE A 5 -0.17 32.05 -25.42
N ALA A 6 0.34 31.59 -26.56
CA ALA A 6 -0.46 30.93 -27.58
C ALA A 6 -1.00 29.61 -27.02
N THR A 7 -2.24 29.63 -26.52
CA THR A 7 -2.96 28.44 -26.06
C THR A 7 -3.82 27.94 -27.21
N ASN A 8 -3.23 27.17 -28.12
CA ASN A 8 -4.02 26.43 -29.09
C ASN A 8 -4.72 25.29 -28.33
N TYR A 9 -6.01 25.48 -28.06
CA TYR A 9 -6.80 24.67 -27.11
C TYR A 9 -6.98 23.21 -27.58
N ASP A 10 -6.79 22.94 -28.87
CA ASP A 10 -7.06 21.63 -29.49
C ASP A 10 -6.01 20.56 -29.22
N ASN A 11 -4.83 20.93 -28.72
CA ASN A 11 -3.80 19.93 -28.44
C ASN A 11 -3.94 19.40 -27.00
N LYS A 12 -4.85 18.42 -26.80
CA LYS A 12 -5.09 17.70 -25.52
C LYS A 12 -3.83 17.10 -24.88
N LYS A 13 -2.69 17.08 -25.59
CA LYS A 13 -1.38 16.61 -25.10
C LYS A 13 -0.54 17.70 -24.43
N SER A 14 -0.91 18.98 -24.50
CA SER A 14 -0.10 20.04 -23.90
C SER A 14 -0.19 20.01 -22.36
N PHE A 15 0.92 20.26 -21.68
CA PHE A 15 0.96 20.36 -20.22
C PHE A 15 -0.05 21.41 -19.70
N PHE A 16 -0.15 22.57 -20.36
CA PHE A 16 -1.08 23.62 -19.99
C PHE A 16 -2.54 23.21 -20.11
N SER A 17 -2.91 22.51 -21.19
CA SER A 17 -4.28 21.97 -21.37
C SER A 17 -4.63 20.98 -20.27
N ARG A 18 -3.65 20.16 -19.81
CA ARG A 18 -3.86 19.24 -18.67
C ARG A 18 -4.11 20.00 -17.37
N ILE A 19 -3.36 21.07 -17.11
CA ILE A 19 -3.57 21.90 -15.92
C ILE A 19 -4.94 22.59 -15.98
N LEU A 20 -5.32 23.18 -17.11
CA LEU A 20 -6.64 23.79 -17.28
C LEU A 20 -7.77 22.79 -17.04
N ASN A 21 -7.66 21.59 -17.60
CA ASN A 21 -8.63 20.52 -17.38
C ASN A 21 -8.70 20.09 -15.90
N ILE A 22 -7.55 19.98 -15.21
CA ILE A 22 -7.54 19.68 -13.77
C ILE A 22 -8.25 20.79 -12.98
N LEU A 23 -7.98 22.06 -13.30
CA LEU A 23 -8.64 23.18 -12.63
C LEU A 23 -10.15 23.13 -12.85
N GLU A 24 -10.60 22.78 -14.05
CA GLU A 24 -12.01 22.66 -14.41
C GLU A 24 -12.69 21.46 -13.72
N ILE A 25 -12.10 20.26 -13.79
CA ILE A 25 -12.64 19.03 -13.19
C ILE A 25 -12.90 19.21 -11.69
N TYR A 26 -11.97 19.85 -10.99
CA TYR A 26 -12.06 20.02 -9.54
C TYR A 26 -12.69 21.34 -9.11
N ASP A 27 -13.27 22.11 -10.03
CA ASP A 27 -13.87 23.43 -9.74
C ASP A 27 -12.92 24.34 -8.93
N LEU A 28 -11.67 24.39 -9.40
CA LEU A 28 -10.61 25.24 -8.85
C LEU A 28 -10.56 26.60 -9.57
N PRO A 29 -10.03 27.65 -8.92
CA PRO A 29 -9.91 28.96 -9.53
C PRO A 29 -9.13 28.92 -10.85
N SER A 30 -9.65 29.64 -11.85
CA SER A 30 -9.02 29.74 -13.16
C SER A 30 -7.60 30.34 -13.07
N ILE A 31 -6.77 30.04 -14.06
CA ILE A 31 -5.40 30.60 -14.14
C ILE A 31 -5.42 32.14 -14.10
N ASN A 32 -6.38 32.78 -14.77
CA ASN A 32 -6.53 34.23 -14.78
C ASN A 32 -6.83 34.80 -13.39
N TYR A 33 -7.60 34.05 -12.57
CA TYR A 33 -7.85 34.43 -11.18
C TYR A 33 -6.58 34.28 -10.34
N LEU A 34 -5.88 33.15 -10.45
CA LEU A 34 -4.66 32.86 -9.70
C LEU A 34 -3.52 33.84 -10.01
N GLN A 35 -3.44 34.33 -11.25
CA GLN A 35 -2.47 35.37 -11.62
C GLN A 35 -2.75 36.72 -10.94
N LYS A 36 -4.03 37.07 -10.74
CA LYS A 36 -4.43 38.32 -10.07
C LYS A 36 -4.39 38.20 -8.55
N ASN A 37 -4.68 37.00 -8.03
CA ASN A 37 -4.81 36.72 -6.61
C ASN A 37 -4.01 35.46 -6.28
N LEU A 38 -2.69 35.60 -6.10
CA LEU A 38 -1.84 34.45 -5.81
C LEU A 38 -2.02 34.00 -4.35
N PRO A 39 -2.63 32.83 -4.09
CA PRO A 39 -2.80 32.36 -2.72
C PRO A 39 -1.45 31.97 -2.11
N LYS A 40 -1.34 32.06 -0.77
CA LYS A 40 -0.21 31.45 -0.05
C LYS A 40 -0.22 29.94 -0.26
N ARG A 41 0.97 29.34 -0.35
CA ARG A 41 1.16 27.91 -0.65
C ARG A 41 0.30 26.98 0.22
N ASP A 42 0.25 27.22 1.52
CA ASP A 42 -0.45 26.34 2.46
C ASP A 42 -1.98 26.44 2.29
N ILE A 43 -2.48 27.67 2.08
CA ILE A 43 -3.91 27.92 1.82
C ILE A 43 -4.32 27.23 0.53
N TRP A 44 -3.53 27.39 -0.53
CA TRP A 44 -3.78 26.74 -1.81
C TRP A 44 -3.80 25.22 -1.72
N LYS A 45 -2.87 24.65 -0.96
CA LYS A 45 -2.79 23.20 -0.76
C LYS A 45 -4.05 22.66 -0.05
N GLU A 46 -4.49 23.34 1.01
CA GLU A 46 -5.70 22.93 1.73
C GLU A 46 -6.97 23.12 0.90
N GLU A 47 -7.09 24.22 0.16
CA GLU A 47 -8.23 24.46 -0.73
C GLU A 47 -8.30 23.42 -1.86
N THR A 48 -7.15 23.14 -2.50
CA THR A 48 -7.06 22.10 -3.54
C THR A 48 -7.46 20.74 -2.98
N LYS A 49 -6.92 20.36 -1.82
CA LYS A 49 -7.25 19.10 -1.15
C LYS A 49 -8.75 19.01 -0.85
N LYS A 50 -9.35 20.09 -0.34
CA LYS A 50 -10.78 20.16 -0.06
C LYS A 50 -11.62 19.94 -1.32
N LYS A 51 -11.31 20.64 -2.41
CA LYS A 51 -12.04 20.55 -3.70
C LYS A 51 -11.90 19.18 -4.36
N VAL A 52 -10.68 18.62 -4.38
CA VAL A 52 -10.42 17.26 -4.89
C VAL A 52 -11.21 16.22 -4.09
N ASN A 53 -11.17 16.30 -2.75
CA ASN A 53 -11.94 15.40 -1.90
C ASN A 53 -13.45 15.53 -2.12
N GLN A 54 -13.96 16.77 -2.27
CA GLN A 54 -15.37 17.01 -2.57
C GLN A 54 -15.79 16.35 -3.89
N TYR A 55 -15.00 16.51 -4.94
CA TYR A 55 -15.26 15.87 -6.24
C TYR A 55 -15.30 14.35 -6.14
N TRP A 56 -14.27 13.72 -5.59
CA TRP A 56 -14.21 12.26 -5.48
C TRP A 56 -15.30 11.69 -4.56
N ASN A 57 -15.64 12.39 -3.47
CA ASN A 57 -16.74 11.98 -2.62
C ASN A 57 -18.10 12.07 -3.35
N ALA A 58 -18.33 13.12 -4.15
CA ALA A 58 -19.53 13.24 -4.95
C ALA A 58 -19.61 12.12 -6.01
N GLN A 59 -18.48 11.85 -6.70
CA GLN A 59 -18.37 10.79 -7.70
C GLN A 59 -18.64 9.40 -7.08
N LEU A 60 -18.01 9.09 -5.94
CA LEU A 60 -18.23 7.84 -5.21
C LEU A 60 -19.68 7.70 -4.74
N LYS A 61 -20.29 8.77 -4.23
CA LYS A 61 -21.71 8.79 -3.85
C LYS A 61 -22.61 8.50 -5.06
N SER A 62 -22.32 9.11 -6.22
CA SER A 62 -23.05 8.86 -7.46
C SER A 62 -22.93 7.39 -7.89
N GLU A 63 -21.71 6.87 -7.97
CA GLU A 63 -21.46 5.48 -8.40
C GLU A 63 -22.05 4.43 -7.44
N ALA A 64 -22.11 4.74 -6.15
CA ALA A 64 -22.74 3.88 -5.15
C ALA A 64 -24.27 3.86 -5.31
N LEU A 65 -24.90 4.99 -5.63
CA LEU A 65 -26.34 5.08 -5.86
C LEU A 65 -26.79 4.29 -7.11
N ASP A 66 -25.92 4.19 -8.10
CA ASP A 66 -26.13 3.40 -9.31
C ASP A 66 -26.11 1.88 -9.06
N LYS A 67 -25.45 1.43 -7.97
CA LYS A 67 -25.35 0.02 -7.61
C LYS A 67 -26.43 -0.35 -6.58
N THR A 68 -27.36 -1.22 -6.97
CA THR A 68 -28.47 -1.67 -6.12
C THR A 68 -28.03 -2.27 -4.77
N SER A 69 -26.89 -2.96 -4.74
CA SER A 69 -26.30 -3.52 -3.51
C SER A 69 -25.73 -2.47 -2.55
N LEU A 70 -25.37 -1.29 -3.04
CA LEU A 70 -24.77 -0.20 -2.27
C LEU A 70 -25.77 0.92 -1.94
N ARG A 71 -26.91 0.96 -2.61
CA ARG A 71 -27.97 1.97 -2.39
C ARG A 71 -28.44 2.06 -0.93
N ASN A 72 -28.40 0.95 -0.19
CA ASN A 72 -28.79 0.91 1.23
C ASN A 72 -27.61 1.15 2.19
N MET A 73 -26.38 1.29 1.68
CA MET A 73 -25.21 1.55 2.49
C MET A 73 -25.16 3.05 2.78
N ASN A 74 -25.38 3.44 4.03
CA ASN A 74 -25.32 4.84 4.42
C ASN A 74 -23.86 5.32 4.41
N ILE A 75 -23.44 5.93 3.29
CA ILE A 75 -22.07 6.41 3.07
C ILE A 75 -21.66 7.44 4.13
N GLU A 76 -22.61 8.18 4.69
CA GLU A 76 -22.36 9.17 5.74
C GLU A 76 -21.99 8.52 7.08
N ASN A 77 -22.47 7.29 7.33
CA ASN A 77 -22.06 6.49 8.48
C ASN A 77 -20.67 5.87 8.33
N LEU A 78 -20.14 5.76 7.10
CA LEU A 78 -18.76 5.29 6.89
C LEU A 78 -17.72 6.36 7.27
N GLU A 79 -18.09 7.64 7.22
CA GLU A 79 -17.19 8.73 7.62
C GLU A 79 -17.10 8.91 9.13
N SER A 80 -18.19 8.69 9.87
CA SER A 80 -18.18 8.67 11.35
C SER A 80 -17.42 7.46 11.91
N ASP A 81 -17.30 6.40 11.10
CA ASP A 81 -16.55 5.18 11.41
C ASP A 81 -15.11 5.18 10.88
N LYS A 82 -14.56 6.34 10.45
CA LYS A 82 -13.12 6.45 10.12
C LYS A 82 -12.20 5.96 11.26
N HIS A 83 -12.66 6.08 12.51
CA HIS A 83 -11.98 5.54 13.69
C HIS A 83 -12.14 4.01 13.85
N LYS A 84 -13.21 3.42 13.31
CA LYS A 84 -13.43 1.96 13.30
C LYS A 84 -12.64 1.26 12.19
N PHE A 85 -12.40 1.92 11.05
CA PHE A 85 -11.53 1.38 9.99
C PHE A 85 -10.03 1.48 10.29
N THR A 86 -9.62 2.31 11.25
CA THR A 86 -8.24 2.29 11.76
C THR A 86 -7.96 1.12 12.71
N HIS A 87 -9.00 0.42 13.20
CA HIS A 87 -8.86 -0.68 14.17
C HIS A 87 -9.96 -1.73 14.02
N PHE A 88 -10.18 -2.28 12.82
CA PHE A 88 -10.75 -3.63 12.76
C PHE A 88 -9.63 -4.62 13.07
N THR A 89 -9.19 -4.61 14.34
CA THR A 89 -8.50 -5.70 15.00
C THR A 89 -9.49 -6.84 15.21
N ALA A 90 -10.16 -7.29 14.14
CA ALA A 90 -10.51 -8.69 14.11
C ALA A 90 -9.15 -9.38 14.05
N GLU A 91 -8.81 -10.11 15.10
CA GLU A 91 -7.69 -11.04 15.13
C GLU A 91 -7.91 -12.04 13.99
N THR A 92 -7.58 -11.63 12.77
CA THR A 92 -7.67 -12.49 11.61
C THR A 92 -6.47 -13.37 11.70
N LEU A 93 -6.66 -14.59 12.20
CA LEU A 93 -5.67 -15.64 12.09
C LEU A 93 -5.18 -15.71 10.64
N CYS A 94 -3.89 -15.94 10.45
CA CYS A 94 -3.27 -16.06 9.14
C CYS A 94 -4.05 -17.05 8.28
N GLN A 95 -4.59 -16.59 7.15
CA GLN A 95 -5.36 -17.44 6.24
C GLN A 95 -4.57 -18.62 5.64
N LEU A 96 -3.23 -18.60 5.77
CA LEU A 96 -2.38 -19.67 5.30
C LEU A 96 -2.16 -20.76 6.36
N CYS A 97 -1.81 -20.37 7.59
CA CYS A 97 -1.38 -21.31 8.63
C CYS A 97 -2.35 -21.41 9.81
N ASN A 98 -3.23 -20.43 9.99
CA ASN A 98 -4.22 -20.35 11.06
C ASN A 98 -3.63 -20.44 12.48
N THR A 99 -2.38 -20.00 12.70
CA THR A 99 -1.67 -20.12 14.00
C THR A 99 -1.52 -18.81 14.76
N GLU A 100 -1.14 -17.73 14.07
CA GLU A 100 -0.96 -16.39 14.64
C GLU A 100 -1.78 -15.37 13.83
N ASN A 101 -1.88 -14.14 14.33
CA ASN A 101 -2.54 -13.05 13.62
C ASN A 101 -1.85 -12.77 12.27
N GLU A 102 -2.66 -12.49 11.25
CA GLU A 102 -2.21 -12.13 9.92
C GLU A 102 -1.70 -10.68 9.92
N ASP A 103 -0.46 -10.52 10.33
CA ASP A 103 0.28 -9.28 10.18
C ASP A 103 1.55 -9.46 9.34
N ILE A 104 2.17 -8.34 9.00
CA ILE A 104 3.39 -8.32 8.18
C ILE A 104 4.55 -9.01 8.93
N VAL A 105 4.58 -8.94 10.26
CA VAL A 105 5.65 -9.55 11.07
C VAL A 105 5.55 -11.07 10.96
N HIS A 106 4.37 -11.64 11.18
CA HIS A 106 4.09 -13.06 11.00
C HIS A 106 4.44 -13.53 9.59
N MET A 107 3.92 -12.85 8.57
CA MET A 107 4.16 -13.20 7.17
C MET A 107 5.64 -13.21 6.78
N VAL A 108 6.42 -12.24 7.26
CA VAL A 108 7.82 -12.07 6.88
C VAL A 108 8.76 -12.95 7.71
N THR A 109 8.40 -13.29 8.95
CA THR A 109 9.36 -13.90 9.89
C THR A 109 8.99 -15.29 10.40
N SER A 110 7.71 -15.68 10.42
CA SER A 110 7.31 -16.88 11.17
C SER A 110 6.16 -17.71 10.61
N CYS A 111 5.54 -17.30 9.50
CA CYS A 111 4.49 -18.09 8.87
C CYS A 111 5.04 -19.47 8.41
N PRO A 112 4.57 -20.60 8.99
CA PRO A 112 5.11 -21.92 8.69
C PRO A 112 4.98 -22.33 7.22
N VAL A 113 3.87 -21.93 6.58
CA VAL A 113 3.58 -22.19 5.15
C VAL A 113 4.57 -21.45 4.24
N LEU A 114 5.13 -20.33 4.70
CA LEU A 114 6.09 -19.52 3.96
C LEU A 114 7.55 -19.77 4.38
N SER A 115 7.79 -20.65 5.35
CA SER A 115 9.12 -20.91 5.96
C SER A 115 10.22 -21.15 4.94
N ALA A 116 9.99 -21.98 3.92
CA ALA A 116 10.99 -22.26 2.88
C ALA A 116 11.42 -21.01 2.10
N VAL A 117 10.48 -20.08 1.84
CA VAL A 117 10.79 -18.79 1.18
C VAL A 117 11.52 -17.88 2.15
N ILE A 118 11.04 -17.78 3.39
CA ILE A 118 11.64 -16.96 4.44
C ILE A 118 13.09 -17.38 4.67
N GLU A 119 13.34 -18.66 4.95
CA GLU A 119 14.67 -19.21 5.24
C GLU A 119 15.67 -18.93 4.11
N LYS A 120 15.28 -19.15 2.85
CA LYS A 120 16.13 -18.91 1.69
C LYS A 120 16.66 -17.48 1.67
N TYR A 121 15.77 -16.49 1.72
CA TYR A 121 16.15 -15.08 1.63
C TYR A 121 16.77 -14.56 2.92
N TYR A 122 16.34 -15.08 4.08
CA TYR A 122 16.84 -14.65 5.37
C TYR A 122 18.28 -15.10 5.58
N VAL A 123 18.65 -16.31 5.17
CA VAL A 123 20.04 -16.80 5.21
C VAL A 123 20.94 -15.93 4.35
N GLU A 124 20.50 -15.59 3.13
CA GLU A 124 21.26 -14.71 2.23
C GLU A 124 21.43 -13.30 2.81
N MET A 125 20.36 -12.68 3.30
CA MET A 125 20.44 -11.35 3.93
C MET A 125 21.31 -11.36 5.18
N LYS A 126 21.14 -12.38 6.05
CA LYS A 126 21.93 -12.51 7.28
C LYS A 126 23.42 -12.62 6.97
N LYS A 127 23.80 -13.35 5.92
CA LYS A 127 25.20 -13.44 5.47
C LYS A 127 25.76 -12.07 5.08
N GLU A 128 25.07 -11.34 4.21
CA GLU A 128 25.49 -9.99 3.77
C GLU A 128 25.65 -9.01 4.95
N ILE A 129 24.73 -9.11 5.93
CA ILE A 129 24.76 -8.27 7.12
C ILE A 129 25.91 -8.68 8.06
N LEU A 130 26.13 -9.97 8.29
CA LEU A 130 27.25 -10.49 9.10
C LEU A 130 28.61 -10.08 8.54
N ASP A 131 28.75 -10.10 7.21
CA ASP A 131 30.00 -9.73 6.54
C ASP A 131 30.33 -8.23 6.70
N SER A 132 29.34 -7.41 7.06
CA SER A 132 29.46 -5.94 7.11
C SER A 132 29.31 -5.33 8.52
N ILE A 133 28.75 -6.07 9.49
CA ILE A 133 28.39 -5.56 10.82
C ILE A 133 28.99 -6.44 11.90
N ASP A 134 29.36 -5.83 13.04
CA ASP A 134 29.78 -6.53 14.25
C ASP A 134 28.78 -7.64 14.64
N PRO A 135 29.22 -8.92 14.73
CA PRO A 135 28.37 -10.05 15.10
C PRO A 135 27.62 -9.89 16.42
N ILE A 136 28.19 -9.17 17.40
CA ILE A 136 27.56 -8.97 18.72
C ILE A 136 26.30 -8.11 18.58
N LYS A 137 26.39 -7.03 17.81
CA LYS A 137 25.23 -6.16 17.53
C LYS A 137 24.17 -6.90 16.74
N LEU A 138 24.59 -7.72 15.77
CA LEU A 138 23.67 -8.47 14.95
C LEU A 138 22.91 -9.55 15.72
N ASN A 139 23.56 -10.30 16.62
CA ASN A 139 22.88 -11.32 17.41
C ASN A 139 21.77 -10.72 18.29
N THR A 140 22.00 -9.53 18.85
CA THR A 140 20.97 -8.82 19.63
C THR A 140 19.78 -8.43 18.74
N PHE A 141 20.07 -8.02 17.50
CA PHE A 141 19.07 -7.61 16.52
C PHE A 141 18.22 -8.78 16.00
N CYS A 142 18.86 -9.91 15.67
CA CYS A 142 18.21 -11.08 15.09
C CYS A 142 17.21 -11.79 16.03
N CYS A 143 17.20 -11.47 17.32
CA CYS A 143 16.23 -12.03 18.26
C CYS A 143 14.87 -11.34 18.22
N ASN A 144 14.77 -10.13 17.64
CA ASN A 144 13.51 -9.37 17.61
C ASN A 144 12.89 -9.40 16.21
N LYS A 145 11.81 -10.18 16.06
CA LYS A 145 11.04 -10.31 14.80
C LYS A 145 10.61 -8.96 14.23
N MET A 146 10.18 -8.03 15.08
CA MET A 146 9.70 -6.72 14.62
C MET A 146 10.83 -5.86 14.04
N GLU A 147 12.01 -5.91 14.64
CA GLU A 147 13.19 -5.20 14.15
C GLU A 147 13.68 -5.78 12.81
N ILE A 148 13.65 -7.11 12.68
CA ILE A 148 13.91 -7.78 11.40
C ILE A 148 12.94 -7.33 10.32
N THR A 149 11.63 -7.32 10.63
CA THR A 149 10.61 -6.85 9.68
C THR A 149 10.85 -5.40 9.29
N ARG A 150 11.18 -4.53 10.26
CA ARG A 150 11.53 -3.13 9.98
C ARG A 150 12.75 -3.03 9.08
N LEU A 151 13.79 -3.83 9.29
CA LEU A 151 14.98 -3.83 8.44
C LEU A 151 14.63 -4.21 7.00
N ILE A 152 13.79 -5.24 6.81
CA ILE A 152 13.38 -5.72 5.49
C ILE A 152 12.50 -4.68 4.76
N LEU A 153 11.62 -3.98 5.49
CA LEU A 153 10.68 -3.02 4.91
C LEU A 153 11.30 -1.64 4.70
N ASP A 154 12.14 -1.17 5.63
CA ASP A 154 12.74 0.16 5.63
C ASP A 154 14.10 0.16 6.36
N CYS A 155 15.15 -0.09 5.58
CA CYS A 155 16.54 -0.07 6.04
C CYS A 155 17.00 1.30 6.53
N ASN A 156 16.36 2.41 6.12
CA ASN A 156 16.86 3.75 6.43
C ASN A 156 16.80 4.07 7.93
N ASN A 157 15.88 3.44 8.65
CA ASN A 157 15.76 3.60 10.10
C ASN A 157 16.98 3.05 10.87
N PHE A 158 17.82 2.23 10.22
CA PHE A 158 18.96 1.58 10.87
C PHE A 158 20.31 2.25 10.60
N LYS A 159 20.34 3.31 9.78
CA LYS A 159 21.57 4.06 9.49
C LYS A 159 22.27 4.54 10.77
N GLY A 160 21.51 5.03 11.75
CA GLY A 160 22.05 5.51 13.03
C GLY A 160 22.50 4.39 13.97
N THR A 161 21.74 3.29 14.04
CA THR A 161 21.97 2.23 15.04
C THR A 161 23.08 1.27 14.63
N LEU A 162 23.13 0.92 13.33
CA LEU A 162 23.97 -0.16 12.82
C LEU A 162 25.17 0.33 12.00
N ASN A 163 25.29 1.64 11.75
CA ASN A 163 26.36 2.26 10.96
C ASN A 163 26.59 1.55 9.60
N ILE A 164 25.49 1.31 8.88
CA ILE A 164 25.48 0.54 7.63
C ILE A 164 25.84 1.44 6.45
N SER A 165 26.67 0.94 5.53
CA SER A 165 26.97 1.65 4.28
C SER A 165 25.75 1.74 3.35
N ASN A 166 25.66 2.80 2.53
CA ASN A 166 24.56 2.95 1.57
C ASN A 166 24.51 1.81 0.53
N GLU A 167 25.66 1.23 0.20
CA GLU A 167 25.73 0.06 -0.68
C GLU A 167 25.06 -1.16 -0.05
N LEU A 168 25.37 -1.46 1.22
CA LEU A 168 24.74 -2.58 1.92
C LEU A 168 23.24 -2.35 2.08
N ILE A 169 22.81 -1.13 2.39
CA ILE A 169 21.38 -0.77 2.42
C ILE A 169 20.69 -1.10 1.10
N THR A 170 21.31 -0.74 -0.02
CA THR A 170 20.74 -0.99 -1.35
C THR A 170 20.61 -2.50 -1.61
N LYS A 171 21.60 -3.31 -1.22
CA LYS A 171 21.57 -4.78 -1.31
C LYS A 171 20.49 -5.40 -0.42
N ILE A 172 20.35 -4.94 0.82
CA ILE A 172 19.32 -5.43 1.74
C ILE A 172 17.93 -5.05 1.22
N GLU A 173 17.72 -3.81 0.78
CA GLU A 173 16.44 -3.39 0.21
C GLU A 173 16.08 -4.18 -1.05
N GLU A 174 17.05 -4.48 -1.92
CA GLU A 174 16.83 -5.33 -3.08
C GLU A 174 16.40 -6.75 -2.69
N LYS A 175 17.12 -7.39 -1.77
CA LYS A 175 16.76 -8.72 -1.25
C LYS A 175 15.42 -8.70 -0.51
N GLY A 176 15.13 -7.64 0.24
CA GLY A 176 13.86 -7.43 0.94
C GLY A 176 12.69 -7.33 -0.03
N ARG A 177 12.82 -6.54 -1.10
CA ARG A 177 11.80 -6.48 -2.17
C ARG A 177 11.58 -7.85 -2.83
N ASN A 178 12.66 -8.57 -3.13
CA ASN A 178 12.56 -9.91 -3.72
C ASN A 178 11.88 -10.91 -2.77
N LEU A 179 12.20 -10.88 -1.47
CA LEU A 179 11.52 -11.67 -0.45
C LEU A 179 10.02 -11.35 -0.43
N LEU A 180 9.65 -10.07 -0.31
CA LEU A 180 8.23 -9.67 -0.24
C LEU A 180 7.46 -10.10 -1.49
N PHE A 181 8.07 -9.97 -2.67
CA PHE A 181 7.47 -10.44 -3.92
C PHE A 181 7.22 -11.95 -3.88
N GLN A 182 8.20 -12.76 -3.46
CA GLN A 182 8.06 -14.22 -3.38
C GLN A 182 7.05 -14.65 -2.32
N LEU A 183 7.03 -14.01 -1.14
CA LEU A 183 6.02 -14.26 -0.10
C LEU A 183 4.61 -13.98 -0.64
N HIS A 184 4.45 -12.86 -1.36
CA HIS A 184 3.16 -12.50 -1.95
C HIS A 184 2.72 -13.50 -3.02
N ALA A 185 3.63 -13.88 -3.94
CA ALA A 185 3.36 -14.88 -4.97
C ALA A 185 2.94 -16.22 -4.35
N LYS A 186 3.69 -16.69 -3.33
CA LYS A 186 3.39 -17.96 -2.63
C LYS A 186 2.09 -17.89 -1.83
N ARG A 187 1.77 -16.74 -1.23
CA ARG A 187 0.48 -16.51 -0.55
C ARG A 187 -0.69 -16.62 -1.55
N ILE A 188 -0.59 -15.96 -2.70
CA ILE A 188 -1.62 -16.05 -3.75
C ILE A 188 -1.78 -17.51 -4.20
N GLU A 189 -0.69 -18.20 -4.51
CA GLU A 189 -0.71 -19.61 -4.93
C GLU A 189 -1.48 -20.49 -3.93
N ASN A 190 -1.15 -20.39 -2.63
CA ASN A 190 -1.83 -21.17 -1.59
C ASN A 190 -3.32 -20.79 -1.44
N LEU A 191 -3.65 -19.49 -1.46
CA LEU A 191 -5.06 -19.05 -1.35
C LEU A 191 -5.91 -19.51 -2.54
N TRP A 192 -5.31 -19.60 -3.73
CA TRP A 192 -5.98 -20.18 -4.90
C TRP A 192 -6.27 -21.67 -4.71
N TYR A 193 -5.30 -22.45 -4.22
CA TYR A 193 -5.52 -23.86 -3.91
C TYR A 193 -6.64 -24.07 -2.90
N PHE A 194 -6.68 -23.27 -1.82
CA PHE A 194 -7.76 -23.35 -0.84
C PHE A 194 -9.13 -23.06 -1.45
N ARG A 195 -9.23 -22.04 -2.30
CA ARG A 195 -10.50 -21.71 -2.98
C ARG A 195 -10.96 -22.83 -3.91
N VAL A 196 -10.05 -23.40 -4.70
CA VAL A 196 -10.37 -24.51 -5.62
C VAL A 196 -10.80 -25.75 -4.85
N ALA A 197 -10.10 -26.10 -3.76
CA ALA A 197 -10.45 -27.23 -2.91
C ALA A 197 -11.87 -27.10 -2.33
N ILE A 198 -12.20 -25.91 -1.80
CA ILE A 198 -13.56 -25.62 -1.29
C ILE A 198 -14.61 -25.79 -2.39
N THR A 199 -14.35 -25.31 -3.61
CA THR A 199 -15.31 -25.47 -4.72
C THR A 199 -15.52 -26.93 -5.13
N MET A 200 -14.46 -27.74 -5.14
CA MET A 200 -14.56 -29.15 -5.51
C MET A 200 -15.30 -29.98 -4.45
N ASP A 201 -15.07 -29.71 -3.16
CA ASP A 201 -15.77 -30.42 -2.08
C ASP A 201 -17.28 -30.14 -2.07
N VAL A 202 -17.70 -28.93 -2.45
CA VAL A 202 -19.12 -28.57 -2.59
C VAL A 202 -19.78 -29.35 -3.74
N GLU A 203 -19.10 -29.55 -4.87
CA GLU A 203 -19.63 -30.32 -5.99
C GLU A 203 -19.77 -31.83 -5.66
N VAL A 204 -18.81 -32.39 -4.91
CA VAL A 204 -18.87 -33.79 -4.45
C VAL A 204 -19.96 -34.01 -3.39
N ALA A 205 -20.23 -33.01 -2.53
CA ALA A 205 -21.32 -33.09 -1.56
C ALA A 205 -22.71 -33.05 -2.24
N CYS A 206 -22.87 -32.26 -3.30
CA CYS A 206 -24.13 -32.15 -4.05
C CYS A 206 -24.47 -33.43 -4.84
N THR A 207 -23.48 -34.15 -5.36
CA THR A 207 -23.70 -35.36 -6.17
C THR A 207 -24.04 -36.62 -5.35
N LYS A 208 -23.84 -36.60 -4.03
CA LYS A 208 -24.18 -37.73 -3.13
C LYS A 208 -25.59 -37.66 -2.54
N ASN A 209 -26.31 -36.55 -2.72
CA ASN A 209 -27.65 -36.32 -2.17
C ASN A 209 -28.78 -36.43 -3.22
N THR A 210 -28.48 -37.00 -4.38
CA THR A 210 -29.44 -37.34 -5.46
C THR A 210 -29.44 -38.83 -5.70
#